data_AF-A0A2V9TH94-F1
#
_entry.id   AF-A0A2V9TH94-F1
#
_cell.length_a   1.000
_cell.length_b   1.000
_cell.length_c   1.000
_cell.angle_alpha   90.00
_cell.angle_beta   90.00
_cell.angle_gamma   90.00
#
_symmetry.space_group_name_H-M   'P 1'
#
loop_
_entity.id
_entity.type
_entity.pdbx_description
1 polymer ?
#
loop_
_entity_poly.entity_id
_entity_poly.type
_entity_poly.pdbx_seq_one_letter_code
_entity_poly.pdbx_strand_id
1 'polypeptide(L)'
;MQKVEELAGLITRAGMNTIPLKDARGAQWTKLIFNAATNPVGALTSLHHGAATRFEPTGRLFNDLITEGEAVAGKLKITLHGDPRELVKKGANAPGKHRASMLQDVLARRQTEVDFMNGAIVQWGEKTGVPTPLNKALWELIKGLEHSWRDSD
;
A
#
# COMPACT_ATOMS: atom_id res chain seq x y z
N MET A 1 25.15 7.62 -8.69
CA MET A 1 24.27 8.78 -8.49
C MET A 1 24.17 9.67 -9.70
N GLN A 2 25.29 10.06 -10.34
CA GLN A 2 25.30 10.94 -11.51
C GLN A 2 24.22 10.64 -12.58
N LYS A 3 24.14 9.41 -13.10
CA LYS A 3 23.11 9.03 -14.10
C LYS A 3 21.66 9.24 -13.61
N VAL A 4 21.40 9.01 -12.31
CA VAL A 4 20.08 9.17 -11.70
C VAL A 4 19.73 10.65 -11.57
N GLU A 5 20.70 11.48 -11.21
CA GLU A 5 20.56 12.94 -11.11
C GLU A 5 20.36 13.58 -12.50
N GLU A 6 21.11 13.13 -13.50
CA GLU A 6 20.95 13.56 -14.90
C GLU A 6 19.54 13.24 -15.42
N LEU A 7 19.05 12.02 -15.17
CA LEU A 7 17.71 11.60 -15.55
C LEU A 7 16.63 12.41 -14.80
N ALA A 8 16.76 12.59 -13.48
CA ALA A 8 15.83 13.39 -12.70
C ALA A 8 15.78 14.85 -13.20
N GLY A 9 16.93 15.40 -13.59
CA GLY A 9 17.02 16.72 -14.22
C GLY A 9 16.30 16.78 -15.56
N LEU A 10 16.43 15.77 -16.42
CA LEU A 10 15.70 15.68 -17.69
C LEU A 10 14.18 15.62 -17.47
N ILE A 11 13.72 14.77 -16.55
CA ILE A 11 12.30 14.60 -16.23
C ILE A 11 11.72 15.90 -15.63
N THR A 12 12.48 16.57 -14.76
CA THR A 12 12.07 17.86 -14.17
C THR A 12 11.96 18.94 -15.23
N ARG A 13 12.90 19.01 -16.19
CA ARG A 13 12.81 19.94 -17.33
C ARG A 13 11.63 19.66 -18.25
N ALA A 14 11.18 18.41 -18.31
CA ALA A 14 9.96 18.02 -19.03
C ALA A 14 8.66 18.36 -18.28
N GLY A 15 8.73 19.01 -17.11
CA GLY A 15 7.57 19.48 -16.34
C GLY A 15 7.12 18.54 -15.21
N MET A 16 7.85 17.44 -14.96
CA MET A 16 7.54 16.50 -13.87
C MET A 16 8.56 16.66 -12.73
N ASN A 17 8.18 17.37 -11.66
CA ASN A 17 9.04 17.56 -10.50
C ASN A 17 9.57 16.20 -9.97
N THR A 18 10.89 15.98 -10.07
CA THR A 18 11.51 14.68 -9.79
C THR A 18 12.74 14.86 -8.91
N ILE A 19 12.77 14.15 -7.80
CA ILE A 19 13.84 14.21 -6.82
C ILE A 19 14.62 12.88 -6.86
N PRO A 20 15.92 12.90 -7.23
CA PRO A 20 16.74 11.69 -7.20
C PRO A 20 17.05 11.28 -5.75
N LEU A 21 16.97 9.98 -5.47
CA LEU A 21 17.29 9.42 -4.15
C LEU A 21 18.50 8.50 -4.24
N LYS A 22 19.43 8.60 -3.28
CA LYS A 22 20.54 7.65 -3.13
C LYS A 22 20.04 6.24 -2.82
N ASP A 23 18.96 6.17 -2.05
CA ASP A 23 18.25 4.95 -1.73
C ASP A 23 16.75 5.22 -1.81
N ALA A 24 16.09 4.60 -2.79
CA ALA A 24 14.65 4.77 -3.00
C ALA A 24 13.81 3.87 -2.08
N ARG A 25 14.41 2.91 -1.36
CA ARG A 25 13.69 1.93 -0.56
C ARG A 25 12.80 2.59 0.49
N GLY A 26 13.27 3.65 1.13
CA GLY A 26 12.46 4.40 2.09
C GLY A 26 11.15 4.94 1.49
N ALA A 27 11.21 5.53 0.29
CA ALA A 27 10.03 6.04 -0.39
C ALA A 27 9.12 4.90 -0.90
N GLN A 28 9.73 3.83 -1.44
CA GLN A 28 9.00 2.65 -1.89
C GLN A 28 8.25 1.98 -0.74
N TRP A 29 8.90 1.78 0.41
CA TRP A 29 8.29 1.14 1.58
C TRP A 29 7.23 2.02 2.24
N THR A 30 7.44 3.34 2.34
CA THR A 30 6.37 4.24 2.84
C THR A 30 5.11 4.11 1.99
N LYS A 31 5.25 4.07 0.65
CA LYS A 31 4.11 3.93 -0.27
C LYS A 31 3.50 2.53 -0.23
N LEU A 32 4.33 1.49 -0.18
CA LEU A 32 3.92 0.09 -0.05
C LEU A 32 3.06 -0.11 1.19
N ILE A 33 3.54 0.33 2.36
CA ILE A 33 2.82 0.18 3.64
C ILE A 33 1.47 0.92 3.60
N PHE A 34 1.46 2.15 3.09
CA PHE A 34 0.22 2.91 2.91
C PHE A 34 -0.78 2.17 2.00
N ASN A 35 -0.33 1.67 0.84
CA ASN A 35 -1.21 0.97 -0.10
C ASN A 35 -1.68 -0.37 0.48
N ALA A 36 -0.81 -1.15 1.12
CA ALA A 36 -1.13 -2.44 1.73
C ALA A 36 -2.14 -2.29 2.89
N ALA A 37 -2.10 -1.17 3.62
CA ALA A 37 -3.07 -0.89 4.67
C ALA A 37 -4.45 -0.48 4.12
N THR A 38 -4.48 0.28 3.02
CA THR A 38 -5.70 1.00 2.60
C THR A 38 -6.44 0.34 1.43
N ASN A 39 -5.70 -0.18 0.44
CA ASN A 39 -6.26 -0.75 -0.77
C ASN A 39 -7.15 -2.00 -0.52
N PRO A 40 -6.66 -3.06 0.16
CA PRO A 40 -7.46 -4.27 0.39
C PRO A 40 -8.71 -4.00 1.23
N VAL A 41 -8.63 -3.15 2.26
CA VAL A 41 -9.79 -2.77 3.07
C VAL A 41 -10.84 -2.05 2.21
N GLY A 42 -10.42 -1.09 1.37
CA GLY A 42 -11.32 -0.41 0.45
C GLY A 42 -11.95 -1.39 -0.56
N ALA A 43 -11.17 -2.35 -1.05
CA ALA A 43 -11.65 -3.36 -1.99
C ALA A 43 -12.69 -4.30 -1.37
N LEU A 44 -12.45 -4.79 -0.15
CA LEU A 44 -13.34 -5.72 0.56
C LEU A 44 -14.60 -5.05 1.11
N THR A 45 -14.51 -3.78 1.52
CA THR A 45 -15.64 -3.04 2.11
C THR A 45 -16.43 -2.20 1.11
N SER A 46 -15.93 -2.06 -0.13
CA SER A 46 -16.44 -1.12 -1.15
C SER A 46 -16.46 0.35 -0.71
N LEU A 47 -15.76 0.70 0.37
CA LEU A 47 -15.65 2.07 0.86
C LEU A 47 -14.58 2.84 0.07
N HIS A 48 -14.86 4.11 -0.20
CA HIS A 48 -13.82 5.04 -0.64
C HIS A 48 -12.92 5.45 0.54
N HIS A 49 -11.70 5.91 0.25
CA HIS A 49 -10.63 6.10 1.25
C HIS A 49 -11.09 6.91 2.49
N GLY A 50 -11.66 8.10 2.27
CA GLY A 50 -12.13 8.93 3.39
C GLY A 50 -13.24 8.30 4.25
N ALA A 51 -14.12 7.47 3.68
CA ALA A 51 -15.14 6.77 4.47
C ALA A 51 -14.50 5.67 5.34
N ALA A 52 -13.59 4.88 4.77
CA ALA A 52 -12.86 3.85 5.51
C ALA A 52 -11.96 4.44 6.61
N THR A 53 -11.34 5.61 6.38
CA THR A 53 -10.54 6.26 7.43
C THR A 53 -11.38 6.80 8.57
N ARG A 54 -12.56 7.38 8.29
CA ARG A 54 -13.42 8.00 9.32
C ARG A 54 -14.26 6.98 10.09
N PHE A 55 -14.53 5.83 9.50
CA PHE A 55 -15.19 4.74 10.22
C PHE A 55 -14.18 4.06 11.14
N GLU A 56 -14.45 4.14 12.42
CA GLU A 56 -13.49 3.84 13.48
C GLU A 56 -12.89 2.42 13.40
N PRO A 57 -13.68 1.34 13.15
CA PRO A 57 -13.13 -0.01 13.01
C PRO A 57 -12.09 -0.15 11.88
N THR A 58 -12.37 0.41 10.69
CA THR A 58 -11.44 0.37 9.55
C THR A 58 -10.27 1.34 9.73
N GLY A 59 -10.48 2.47 10.41
CA GLY A 59 -9.42 3.40 10.80
C GLY A 59 -8.41 2.78 11.78
N ARG A 60 -8.87 1.99 12.76
CA ARG A 60 -7.98 1.20 13.62
C ARG A 60 -7.20 0.16 12.82
N LEU A 61 -7.89 -0.60 11.97
CA LEU A 61 -7.26 -1.63 11.14
C LEU A 61 -6.15 -1.04 10.24
N PHE A 62 -6.31 0.17 9.71
CA PHE A 62 -5.24 0.86 8.98
C PHE A 62 -3.98 1.04 9.84
N ASN A 63 -4.12 1.49 11.08
CA ASN A 63 -2.97 1.68 11.96
C ASN A 63 -2.29 0.35 12.31
N ASP A 64 -3.06 -0.71 12.52
CA ASP A 64 -2.51 -2.03 12.86
C ASP A 64 -1.74 -2.63 11.67
N LEU A 65 -2.29 -2.54 10.46
CA LEU A 65 -1.62 -2.96 9.22
C LEU A 65 -0.34 -2.16 8.94
N ILE A 66 -0.37 -0.84 9.18
CA ILE A 66 0.80 0.02 9.05
C ILE A 66 1.89 -0.42 10.04
N THR A 67 1.49 -0.72 11.28
CA THR A 67 2.43 -1.14 12.35
C THR A 67 3.17 -2.42 11.97
N GLU A 68 2.49 -3.42 11.40
CA GLU A 68 3.14 -4.62 10.88
C GLU A 68 4.15 -4.29 9.76
N GLY A 69 3.75 -3.47 8.79
CA GLY A 69 4.63 -3.06 7.70
C GLY A 69 5.87 -2.29 8.16
N GLU A 70 5.71 -1.40 9.14
CA GLU A 70 6.80 -0.65 9.78
C GLU A 70 7.77 -1.58 10.53
N ALA A 71 7.26 -2.59 11.23
CA ALA A 71 8.09 -3.56 11.92
C ALA A 71 8.98 -4.35 10.94
N VAL A 72 8.44 -4.76 9.79
CA VAL A 72 9.20 -5.42 8.73
C VAL A 72 10.26 -4.46 8.15
N ALA A 73 9.88 -3.23 7.80
CA ALA A 73 10.81 -2.22 7.29
C ALA A 73 11.98 -1.96 8.26
N GLY A 74 11.67 -1.89 9.57
CA GLY A 74 12.66 -1.74 10.64
C GLY A 74 13.66 -2.88 10.70
N LYS A 75 13.22 -4.15 10.58
CA LYS A 75 14.14 -5.29 10.50
C LYS A 75 15.01 -5.29 9.26
N LEU A 76 14.50 -4.76 8.14
CA LEU A 76 15.27 -4.57 6.91
C LEU A 76 16.22 -3.36 6.94
N LYS A 77 16.25 -2.62 8.06
CA LYS A 77 17.03 -1.38 8.22
C LYS A 77 16.68 -0.33 7.15
N ILE A 78 15.40 -0.26 6.78
CA ILE A 78 14.88 0.72 5.83
C ILE A 78 14.29 1.87 6.63
N THR A 79 14.91 3.05 6.52
CA THR A 79 14.33 4.28 7.04
C THR A 79 13.24 4.75 6.08
N LEU A 80 12.00 4.82 6.58
CA LEU A 80 10.85 5.28 5.81
C LEU A 80 10.99 6.76 5.42
N HIS A 81 10.57 7.09 4.20
CA HIS A 81 10.54 8.48 3.72
C HIS A 81 9.20 9.12 4.13
N GLY A 82 9.08 9.42 5.42
CA GLY A 82 7.85 9.93 6.04
C GLY A 82 6.93 8.83 6.58
N ASP A 83 5.85 9.26 7.24
CA ASP A 83 4.91 8.39 7.95
C ASP A 83 3.76 7.94 7.03
N PRO A 84 3.54 6.62 6.83
CA PRO A 84 2.38 6.10 6.10
C PRO A 84 1.03 6.59 6.65
N ARG A 85 0.90 6.85 7.97
CA ARG A 85 -0.33 7.37 8.59
C ARG A 85 -0.66 8.78 8.11
N GLU A 86 0.35 9.60 7.86
CA GLU A 86 0.13 10.92 7.26
C GLU A 86 -0.37 10.82 5.82
N LEU A 87 0.05 9.79 5.07
CA LEU A 87 -0.53 9.51 3.76
C LEU A 87 -2.00 9.06 3.86
N VAL A 88 -2.36 8.26 4.88
CA VAL A 88 -3.76 7.90 5.17
C VAL A 88 -4.60 9.14 5.43
N LYS A 89 -4.14 10.03 6.32
CA LYS A 89 -4.84 11.28 6.65
C LYS A 89 -4.99 12.18 5.41
N LYS A 90 -3.92 12.36 4.62
CA LYS A 90 -3.96 13.14 3.38
C LYS A 90 -4.97 12.56 2.39
N GLY A 91 -4.97 11.25 2.17
CA GLY A 91 -5.93 10.58 1.29
C GLY A 91 -7.37 10.71 1.76
N ALA A 92 -7.61 10.77 3.07
CA ALA A 92 -8.96 10.89 3.65
C ALA A 92 -9.59 12.27 3.46
N ASN A 93 -8.73 13.29 3.36
CA ASN A 93 -9.09 14.69 3.19
C ASN A 93 -8.96 15.18 1.75
N ALA A 94 -8.47 14.34 0.83
CA ALA A 94 -8.39 14.68 -0.59
C ALA A 94 -9.81 14.88 -1.17
N PRO A 95 -9.99 15.89 -2.04
CA PRO A 95 -11.32 16.24 -2.57
C PRO A 95 -11.88 15.14 -3.48
N GLY A 96 -13.04 14.61 -3.11
CA GLY A 96 -13.77 13.59 -3.88
C GLY A 96 -13.83 12.23 -3.19
N LYS A 97 -14.61 11.32 -3.77
CA LYS A 97 -14.75 9.94 -3.28
C LYS A 97 -13.69 9.04 -3.94
N HIS A 98 -12.44 9.21 -3.52
CA HIS A 98 -11.32 8.44 -4.07
C HIS A 98 -11.43 6.94 -3.72
N ARG A 99 -11.75 6.13 -4.73
CA ARG A 99 -11.68 4.67 -4.65
C ARG A 99 -10.22 4.23 -4.87
N ALA A 100 -9.71 3.37 -3.98
CA ALA A 100 -8.42 2.74 -4.16
C ALA A 100 -8.34 2.01 -5.50
N SER A 101 -7.15 1.91 -6.11
CA SER A 101 -6.95 1.20 -7.38
C SER A 101 -7.44 -0.24 -7.31
N MET A 102 -7.12 -0.95 -6.22
CA MET A 102 -7.58 -2.32 -6.00
C MET A 102 -9.11 -2.44 -5.98
N LEU A 103 -9.85 -1.47 -5.40
CA LEU A 103 -11.31 -1.49 -5.48
C LEU A 103 -11.81 -1.34 -6.92
N GLN A 104 -11.12 -0.54 -7.75
CA GLN A 104 -11.46 -0.41 -9.17
C GLN A 104 -11.19 -1.71 -9.93
N ASP A 105 -10.12 -2.42 -9.60
CA ASP A 105 -9.82 -3.73 -10.19
C ASP A 105 -10.83 -4.79 -9.75
N VAL A 106 -11.20 -4.82 -8.47
CA VAL A 106 -12.27 -5.71 -7.96
C VAL A 106 -13.61 -5.44 -8.66
N LEU A 107 -14.01 -4.17 -8.80
CA LEU A 107 -15.25 -3.80 -9.50
C LEU A 107 -15.22 -4.21 -10.98
N ALA A 108 -14.04 -4.24 -11.59
CA ALA A 108 -13.83 -4.67 -12.97
C ALA A 108 -13.43 -6.15 -13.10
N ARG A 109 -13.39 -6.91 -11.99
CA ARG A 109 -12.92 -8.31 -11.92
C ARG A 109 -11.56 -8.53 -12.60
N ARG A 110 -10.63 -7.59 -12.41
CA ARG A 110 -9.23 -7.71 -12.86
C ARG A 110 -8.37 -8.20 -11.72
N GLN A 111 -7.30 -8.93 -12.07
CA GLN A 111 -6.27 -9.30 -11.11
C GLN A 111 -5.70 -8.06 -10.43
N THR A 112 -5.58 -8.12 -9.11
CA THR A 112 -5.07 -7.02 -8.29
C THR A 112 -3.56 -7.15 -8.07
N GLU A 113 -2.95 -6.08 -7.57
CA GLU A 113 -1.53 -6.08 -7.19
C GLU A 113 -1.27 -6.62 -5.76
N VAL A 114 -2.22 -7.32 -5.12
CA VAL A 114 -2.13 -7.71 -3.69
C VAL A 114 -0.88 -8.54 -3.36
N ASP A 115 -0.43 -9.37 -4.31
CA ASP A 115 0.78 -10.21 -4.18
C ASP A 115 2.04 -9.35 -4.00
N PHE A 116 2.09 -8.17 -4.63
CA PHE A 116 3.20 -7.21 -4.55
C PHE A 116 3.03 -6.18 -3.43
N MET A 117 1.87 -6.19 -2.75
CA MET A 117 1.58 -5.33 -1.61
C MET A 117 1.62 -6.13 -0.30
N ASN A 118 0.48 -6.61 0.16
CA ASN A 118 0.37 -7.39 1.39
C ASN A 118 1.19 -8.69 1.30
N GLY A 119 1.19 -9.37 0.14
CA GLY A 119 2.02 -10.56 -0.08
C GLY A 119 3.52 -10.28 0.07
N ALA A 120 3.99 -9.13 -0.41
CA ALA A 120 5.39 -8.73 -0.24
C ALA A 120 5.74 -8.44 1.23
N ILE A 121 4.85 -7.78 1.98
CA ILE A 121 5.04 -7.55 3.42
C ILE A 121 5.11 -8.88 4.18
N VAL A 122 4.21 -9.82 3.86
CA VAL A 122 4.18 -11.17 4.47
C VAL A 122 5.48 -11.92 4.18
N GLN A 123 5.90 -11.96 2.91
CA GLN A 123 7.13 -12.63 2.50
C GLN A 123 8.36 -12.06 3.22
N TRP A 124 8.45 -10.74 3.38
CA TRP A 124 9.56 -10.13 4.11
C TRP A 124 9.44 -10.31 5.62
N GLY A 125 8.22 -10.35 6.17
CA GLY A 125 7.97 -10.70 7.56
C GLY A 125 8.49 -12.09 7.90
N GLU A 126 8.17 -13.09 7.07
CA GLU A 126 8.67 -14.46 7.22
C GLU A 126 10.21 -14.51 7.17
N LYS A 127 10.83 -13.83 6.20
CA LYS A 127 12.30 -13.77 6.06
C LYS A 127 13.01 -13.10 7.23
N THR A 128 12.33 -12.20 7.95
CA THR A 128 12.91 -11.40 9.03
C THR A 128 12.43 -11.83 10.42
N GLY A 129 11.56 -12.84 10.50
CA GLY A 129 10.95 -13.29 11.75
C GLY A 129 9.96 -12.29 12.37
N VAL A 130 9.38 -11.40 11.56
CA VAL A 130 8.37 -10.42 12.00
C VAL A 130 6.97 -10.97 11.69
N PRO A 131 6.10 -11.15 12.69
CA PRO A 131 4.70 -11.52 12.47
C PRO A 131 3.96 -10.45 11.67
N THR A 132 3.23 -10.87 10.64
CA THR A 132 2.38 -10.00 9.79
C THR A 132 0.96 -10.58 9.60
N PRO A 133 0.28 -11.03 10.68
CA PRO A 133 -0.98 -11.76 10.58
C PRO A 133 -2.10 -10.98 9.89
N LEU A 134 -2.19 -9.66 10.08
CA LEU A 134 -3.24 -8.85 9.46
C LEU A 134 -2.99 -8.67 7.97
N ASN A 135 -1.74 -8.40 7.57
CA ASN A 135 -1.37 -8.34 6.16
C ASN A 135 -1.60 -9.71 5.48
N LYS A 136 -1.29 -10.81 6.16
CA LYS A 136 -1.56 -12.16 5.67
C LYS A 136 -3.06 -12.42 5.46
N ALA A 137 -3.89 -12.10 6.45
CA ALA A 137 -5.32 -12.27 6.35
C ALA A 137 -5.92 -11.46 5.18
N LEU A 138 -5.51 -10.19 5.02
CA LEU A 138 -5.98 -9.38 3.90
C LEU A 138 -5.49 -9.88 2.54
N TRP A 139 -4.25 -10.36 2.47
CA TRP A 139 -3.73 -11.00 1.26
C TRP A 139 -4.59 -12.20 0.88
N GLU A 140 -4.81 -13.14 1.79
CA GLU A 140 -5.58 -14.36 1.56
C GLU A 140 -7.05 -14.06 1.20
N LEU A 141 -7.68 -13.08 1.85
CA LEU A 141 -9.05 -12.66 1.52
C LEU A 141 -9.17 -12.08 0.12
N ILE A 142 -8.19 -11.27 -0.33
CA ILE A 142 -8.20 -10.76 -1.70
C ILE A 142 -7.95 -11.89 -2.70
N LYS A 143 -7.04 -12.85 -2.41
CA LYS A 143 -6.87 -14.04 -3.28
C LYS A 143 -8.16 -14.83 -3.42
N GLY A 144 -8.89 -15.01 -2.30
CA GLY A 144 -10.21 -15.66 -2.31
C GLY A 144 -11.25 -14.88 -3.12
N LEU A 145 -11.26 -13.55 -2.99
CA LEU A 145 -12.12 -12.68 -3.81
C LEU A 145 -11.79 -12.75 -5.30
N GLU A 146 -10.50 -12.78 -5.68
CA GLU A 146 -10.08 -12.97 -7.08
C GLU A 146 -10.51 -14.34 -7.61
N HIS A 147 -10.43 -15.37 -6.77
CA HIS A 147 -10.83 -16.73 -7.13
C HIS A 147 -12.34 -16.83 -7.37
N SER A 148 -13.16 -16.16 -6.57
CA SER A 148 -14.63 -16.23 -6.66
C SER A 148 -15.21 -15.69 -7.97
N TRP A 149 -14.43 -14.96 -8.77
CA TRP A 149 -14.87 -14.51 -10.09
C TRP A 149 -14.85 -15.61 -11.15
N ARG A 150 -14.10 -16.68 -10.89
CA ARG A 150 -13.94 -17.84 -11.77
C ARG A 150 -14.63 -19.09 -11.23
N ASP A 151 -15.00 -19.07 -9.95
CA ASP A 151 -15.77 -20.13 -9.33
C ASP A 151 -17.17 -20.16 -9.95
N SER A 152 -17.57 -21.32 -10.45
CA SER A 152 -18.79 -21.51 -11.25
C SER A 152 -19.95 -22.08 -10.45
N ASP A 153 -19.72 -22.43 -9.18
CA ASP A 153 -20.70 -23.07 -8.30
C ASP A 153 -21.43 -22.05 -7.39
#